data_AF-A0A8J7HY74-F1
#
_entry.id   AF-A0A8J7HY74-F1
#
_cell.length_a   1.000
_cell.length_b   1.000
_cell.length_c   1.000
_cell.angle_alpha   90.00
_cell.angle_beta   90.00
_cell.angle_gamma   90.00
#
_symmetry.space_group_name_H-M   'P 1'
#
loop_
_entity.id
_entity.type
_entity.pdbx_description
1 polymer ?
#
loop_
_entity_poly.entity_id
_entity_poly.type
_entity_poly.pdbx_seq_one_letter_code
_entity_poly.pdbx_strand_id
1 'polypeptide(L)'
;MSKNKELFRVILAVSIIIVGVTHFVVPEQYVKIVPPQLPYPLGLVYLSGFYEILGGIGLLVPPVSQAAAWGLFVLFIAVYPANINMAVNLIKVDHIPNSPWVHVVRLPLQAVLLAWAWWYTKPSDKEKQASLIPKSLIPKELEW
;
A
#
# COMPACT_ATOMS: atom_id res chain seq x y z
N MET A 1 1.26 21.28 -1.32
CA MET A 1 0.80 20.31 -0.31
C MET A 1 1.05 20.90 1.06
N SER A 2 0.09 20.83 1.99
CA SER A 2 0.36 21.20 3.38
C SER A 2 1.45 20.27 3.92
N LYS A 3 2.37 20.78 4.75
CA LYS A 3 3.50 19.99 5.32
C LYS A 3 3.03 18.65 5.91
N ASN A 4 1.80 18.60 6.42
CA ASN A 4 1.19 17.42 7.01
C ASN A 4 0.94 16.29 5.99
N LYS A 5 0.52 16.60 4.75
CA LYS A 5 0.32 15.58 3.71
C LYS A 5 1.64 14.94 3.27
N GLU A 6 2.72 15.70 3.14
CA GLU A 6 4.03 15.12 2.82
C GLU A 6 4.50 14.18 3.94
N LEU A 7 4.36 14.60 5.21
CA LEU A 7 4.72 13.76 6.36
C LEU A 7 3.93 12.44 6.39
N PHE A 8 2.62 12.50 6.18
CA PHE A 8 1.77 11.31 6.15
C PHE A 8 2.11 10.38 4.99
N ARG A 9 2.51 10.91 3.82
CA ARG A 9 2.95 10.09 2.68
C ARG A 9 4.24 9.33 3.01
N VAL A 10 5.19 10.00 3.65
CA VAL A 10 6.46 9.38 4.09
C VAL A 10 6.19 8.31 5.14
N ILE A 11 5.35 8.58 6.13
CA ILE A 11 4.98 7.58 7.15
C ILE A 11 4.37 6.33 6.49
N LEU A 12 3.42 6.52 5.57
CA LEU A 12 2.81 5.42 4.83
C LEU A 12 3.86 4.63 4.04
N ALA A 13 4.69 5.32 3.24
CA ALA A 13 5.73 4.69 2.43
C ALA A 13 6.70 3.85 3.28
N VAL A 14 7.23 4.41 4.37
CA VAL A 14 8.14 3.71 5.28
C VAL A 14 7.45 2.51 5.92
N SER A 15 6.19 2.66 6.36
CA SER A 15 5.44 1.56 6.97
C SER A 15 5.23 0.40 6.00
N ILE A 16 4.87 0.69 4.75
CA ILE A 16 4.69 -0.33 3.71
C ILE A 16 6.02 -1.01 3.34
N ILE A 17 7.13 -0.27 3.27
CA ILE A 17 8.45 -0.85 3.02
C ILE A 17 8.83 -1.83 4.14
N ILE A 18 8.62 -1.44 5.40
CA ILE A 18 8.91 -2.32 6.55
C ILE A 18 8.09 -3.62 6.46
N VAL A 19 6.79 -3.51 6.15
CA VAL A 19 5.92 -4.69 5.97
C VAL A 19 6.37 -5.55 4.78
N GLY A 20 6.78 -4.93 3.67
CA GLY A 20 7.30 -5.66 2.52
C GLY A 20 8.59 -6.42 2.84
N VAL A 21 9.49 -5.83 3.65
CA VAL A 21 10.72 -6.50 4.11
C VAL A 21 10.41 -7.70 4.99
N THR A 22 9.41 -7.62 5.88
CA THR A 22 9.06 -8.75 6.77
C THR A 22 8.56 -9.97 6.00
N HIS A 23 8.03 -9.82 4.78
CA HIS A 23 7.70 -10.96 3.91
C HIS A 23 8.92 -11.81 3.53
N PHE A 24 10.12 -11.23 3.51
CA PHE A 24 11.37 -11.93 3.22
C PHE A 24 12.08 -12.42 4.48
N VAL A 25 11.94 -11.69 5.60
CA VAL A 25 12.61 -12.02 6.88
C VAL A 25 11.86 -13.11 7.65
N VAL A 26 10.52 -13.07 7.68
CA VAL A 26 9.67 -14.03 8.40
C VAL A 26 8.55 -14.60 7.51
N PRO A 27 8.88 -15.18 6.34
CA PRO A 27 7.88 -15.62 5.34
C PRO A 27 6.92 -16.67 5.89
N GLU A 28 7.35 -17.52 6.82
CA GLU A 28 6.56 -18.61 7.39
C GLU A 28 5.25 -18.12 8.03
N GLN A 29 5.28 -16.93 8.66
CA GLN A 29 4.10 -16.34 9.27
C GLN A 29 3.06 -15.93 8.20
N TYR A 30 3.52 -15.49 7.04
CA TYR A 30 2.67 -15.10 5.92
C TYR A 30 2.18 -16.30 5.11
N VAL A 31 3.03 -17.31 4.92
CA VAL A 31 2.65 -18.54 4.20
C VAL A 31 1.52 -19.26 4.92
N LYS A 32 1.53 -19.29 6.26
CA LYS A 32 0.47 -19.90 7.07
C LYS A 32 -0.91 -19.31 6.78
N ILE A 33 -1.00 -18.03 6.42
CA ILE A 33 -2.27 -17.33 6.22
C ILE A 33 -2.77 -17.40 4.77
N VAL A 34 -1.93 -17.83 3.83
CA VAL A 34 -2.34 -17.96 2.42
C VAL A 34 -3.47 -19.00 2.31
N PRO A 35 -4.58 -18.68 1.63
CA PRO A 35 -5.67 -19.63 1.43
C PRO A 35 -5.17 -20.89 0.71
N PRO A 36 -5.57 -22.11 1.14
CA PRO A 36 -5.10 -23.36 0.55
C PRO A 36 -5.50 -23.54 -0.92
N GLN A 37 -6.43 -22.73 -1.43
CA GLN A 37 -6.86 -22.72 -2.83
C GLN A 37 -5.81 -22.08 -3.76
N LEU A 38 -4.86 -21.31 -3.23
CA LEU A 38 -3.84 -20.63 -4.04
C LEU A 38 -2.57 -21.49 -4.19
N PRO A 39 -2.06 -21.67 -5.41
CA PRO A 39 -0.81 -22.40 -5.62
C PRO A 39 0.41 -21.56 -5.20
N TYR A 40 1.49 -22.23 -4.78
CA TYR A 40 2.79 -21.61 -4.46
C TYR A 40 2.71 -20.47 -3.41
N PRO A 41 2.27 -20.75 -2.17
CA PRO A 41 2.04 -19.72 -1.15
C PRO A 41 3.30 -18.90 -0.82
N LEU A 42 4.48 -19.54 -0.77
CA LEU A 42 5.75 -18.83 -0.54
C LEU A 42 6.09 -17.85 -1.68
N GLY A 43 5.86 -18.26 -2.93
CA GLY A 43 6.08 -17.41 -4.09
C GLY A 43 5.16 -16.18 -4.08
N LEU A 44 3.89 -16.35 -3.69
CA LEU A 44 2.94 -15.26 -3.55
C LEU A 44 3.34 -14.26 -2.46
N VAL A 45 3.84 -14.76 -1.33
CA VAL A 45 4.36 -13.92 -0.22
C VAL A 45 5.56 -13.08 -0.66
N TYR A 46 6.51 -13.67 -1.39
CA TYR A 46 7.65 -12.90 -1.91
C TYR A 46 7.23 -11.92 -3.01
N LEU A 47 6.28 -12.30 -3.86
CA LEU A 47 5.76 -11.42 -4.90
C LEU A 47 5.05 -10.21 -4.30
N SER A 48 4.19 -10.42 -3.28
CA SER A 48 3.53 -9.32 -2.59
C SER A 48 4.53 -8.42 -1.87
N GLY A 49 5.47 -9.00 -1.13
CA GLY A 49 6.51 -8.24 -0.43
C GLY A 49 7.35 -7.37 -1.37
N PHE A 50 7.70 -7.89 -2.56
CA PHE A 50 8.41 -7.14 -3.59
C PHE A 50 7.61 -5.92 -4.07
N TYR A 51 6.33 -6.09 -4.38
CA TYR A 51 5.49 -4.99 -4.84
C TYR A 51 5.13 -3.99 -3.73
N GLU A 52 5.07 -4.42 -2.47
CA GLU A 52 4.95 -3.50 -1.32
C GLU A 52 6.17 -2.60 -1.21
N ILE A 53 7.38 -3.15 -1.27
CA ILE A 53 8.62 -2.35 -1.24
C ILE A 53 8.66 -1.40 -2.44
N LEU A 54 8.39 -1.90 -3.64
CA LEU A 54 8.39 -1.11 -4.86
C LEU A 54 7.36 0.02 -4.82
N GLY A 55 6.14 -0.27 -4.34
CA GLY A 55 5.08 0.72 -4.18
C GLY A 55 5.40 1.75 -3.09
N GLY A 56 5.99 1.32 -1.97
CA GLY A 56 6.43 2.22 -0.91
C GLY A 56 7.54 3.18 -1.37
N ILE A 57 8.53 2.69 -2.12
CA ILE A 57 9.55 3.54 -2.77
C ILE A 57 8.88 4.45 -3.80
N GLY A 58 7.97 3.93 -4.61
CA GLY A 58 7.23 4.68 -5.62
C GLY A 58 6.43 5.85 -5.03
N LEU A 59 5.85 5.69 -3.83
CA LEU A 59 5.17 6.78 -3.11
C LEU A 59 6.11 7.94 -2.74
N LEU A 60 7.42 7.70 -2.60
CA LEU A 60 8.40 8.75 -2.31
C LEU A 60 8.86 9.49 -3.57
N VAL A 61 8.62 8.93 -4.76
CA VAL A 61 9.06 9.49 -6.05
C VAL A 61 7.89 10.22 -6.70
N PRO A 62 7.87 11.57 -6.74
CA PRO A 62 6.67 12.33 -7.14
C PRO A 62 6.08 11.94 -8.50
N PRO A 63 6.86 11.73 -9.58
CA PRO A 63 6.33 11.36 -10.89
C PRO A 63 5.56 10.03 -10.94
N VAL A 64 5.91 9.08 -10.07
CA VAL A 64 5.29 7.74 -10.07
C VAL A 64 4.42 7.49 -8.83
N SER A 65 4.34 8.45 -7.92
CA SER A 65 3.61 8.34 -6.65
C SER A 65 2.14 7.97 -6.82
N GLN A 66 1.48 8.48 -7.84
CA GLN A 66 0.08 8.15 -8.15
C GLN A 66 -0.06 6.72 -8.67
N ALA A 67 0.83 6.29 -9.57
CA ALA A 67 0.86 4.91 -10.07
C ALA A 67 1.19 3.92 -8.96
N ALA A 68 2.11 4.29 -8.07
CA ALA A 68 2.47 3.50 -6.89
C ALA A 68 1.31 3.36 -5.90
N ALA A 69 0.56 4.44 -5.65
CA ALA A 69 -0.65 4.39 -4.82
C ALA A 69 -1.72 3.45 -5.41
N TRP A 70 -1.93 3.47 -6.73
CA TRP A 70 -2.81 2.52 -7.42
C TRP A 70 -2.31 1.08 -7.34
N GLY A 71 -1.00 0.86 -7.54
CA GLY A 71 -0.39 -0.45 -7.41
C GLY A 71 -0.58 -1.04 -6.02
N LEU A 72 -0.32 -0.25 -4.97
CA LEU A 72 -0.55 -0.65 -3.58
C LEU A 72 -2.02 -0.93 -3.29
N PHE A 73 -2.93 -0.11 -3.83
CA PHE A 73 -4.37 -0.33 -3.69
C PHE A 73 -4.80 -1.69 -4.25
N VAL A 74 -4.39 -2.01 -5.48
CA VAL A 74 -4.70 -3.30 -6.13
C VAL A 74 -4.05 -4.45 -5.37
N LEU A 75 -2.80 -4.28 -4.94
CA LEU A 75 -2.08 -5.29 -4.17
C LEU A 75 -2.78 -5.61 -2.85
N PHE A 76 -3.23 -4.59 -2.12
CA PHE A 76 -3.98 -4.78 -0.87
C PHE A 76 -5.30 -5.50 -1.07
N ILE A 77 -5.99 -5.27 -2.18
CA ILE A 77 -7.18 -6.07 -2.55
C ILE A 77 -6.78 -7.52 -2.79
N ALA A 78 -5.69 -7.76 -3.53
CA ALA A 78 -5.23 -9.11 -3.86
C ALA A 78 -4.80 -9.93 -2.63
N VAL A 79 -4.20 -9.30 -1.61
CA VAL A 79 -3.79 -9.99 -0.37
C VAL A 79 -4.90 -10.05 0.68
N TYR A 80 -6.00 -9.31 0.51
CA TYR A 80 -7.13 -9.29 1.44
C TYR A 80 -7.71 -10.69 1.76
N PRO A 81 -7.87 -11.62 0.80
CA PRO A 81 -8.33 -12.98 1.07
C PRO A 81 -7.44 -13.75 2.07
N ALA A 82 -6.13 -13.50 2.09
CA ALA A 82 -5.22 -14.13 3.06
C ALA A 82 -5.49 -13.64 4.49
N ASN A 83 -5.79 -12.35 4.66
CA ASN A 83 -6.14 -11.79 5.96
C ASN A 83 -7.53 -12.25 6.44
N ILE A 84 -8.49 -12.43 5.53
CA ILE A 84 -9.77 -13.08 5.86
C ILE A 84 -9.52 -14.53 6.29
N ASN A 85 -8.72 -15.29 5.54
CA ASN A 85 -8.43 -16.69 5.82
C ASN A 85 -7.80 -16.89 7.20
N MET A 86 -6.88 -15.99 7.60
CA MET A 86 -6.32 -15.95 8.95
C MET A 86 -7.38 -15.71 10.02
N ALA A 87 -8.27 -14.73 9.81
CA ALA A 87 -9.31 -14.36 10.77
C ALA A 87 -10.38 -15.44 10.94
N VAL A 88 -10.78 -16.10 9.84
CA VAL A 88 -11.78 -17.17 9.84
C VAL A 88 -11.23 -18.47 10.43
N ASN A 89 -10.01 -18.86 10.07
CA ASN A 89 -9.42 -20.12 10.51
C ASN A 89 -8.58 -20.01 11.79
N LEU A 90 -8.55 -18.82 12.44
CA LEU A 90 -7.80 -18.53 13.66
C LEU A 90 -6.35 -19.05 13.61
N ILE A 91 -5.69 -18.81 12.47
CA ILE A 91 -4.39 -19.37 12.17
C ILE A 91 -3.35 -18.78 13.12
N LYS A 92 -2.70 -19.66 13.90
CA LYS A 92 -1.73 -19.29 14.92
C LYS A 92 -0.47 -18.72 14.27
N VAL A 93 -0.14 -17.49 14.64
CA VAL A 93 1.15 -16.87 14.33
C VAL A 93 2.00 -16.96 15.59
N ASP A 94 3.16 -17.60 15.48
CA ASP A 94 4.06 -17.76 16.61
C ASP A 94 4.47 -16.37 17.16
N HIS A 95 4.50 -16.23 18.49
CA HIS A 95 4.88 -15.02 19.24
C HIS A 95 3.82 -13.90 19.34
N ILE A 96 2.57 -14.15 18.93
CA ILE A 96 1.43 -13.25 19.17
C ILE A 96 0.50 -13.88 20.23
N PRO A 97 0.01 -13.12 21.24
CA PRO A 97 -0.97 -13.63 22.20
C PRO A 97 -2.16 -14.28 21.48
N ASN A 98 -2.61 -15.45 21.97
CA ASN A 98 -3.75 -16.23 21.44
C ASN A 98 -5.10 -15.51 21.62
N SER A 99 -5.22 -14.27 21.15
CA SER A 99 -6.42 -13.47 21.19
C SER A 99 -6.95 -13.31 19.77
N PRO A 100 -8.10 -13.93 19.43
CA PRO A 100 -8.77 -13.78 18.14
C PRO A 100 -8.92 -12.31 17.70
N TRP A 101 -8.99 -11.40 18.68
CA TRP A 101 -9.09 -9.96 18.49
C TRP A 101 -7.91 -9.34 17.74
N VAL A 102 -6.69 -9.87 17.88
CA VAL A 102 -5.50 -9.32 17.19
C VAL A 102 -5.61 -9.53 15.67
N HIS A 103 -6.18 -10.67 15.25
CA HIS A 103 -6.39 -10.99 13.84
C HIS A 103 -7.57 -10.22 13.25
N VAL A 104 -8.62 -9.99 14.05
CA VAL A 104 -9.79 -9.19 13.65
C VAL A 104 -9.44 -7.71 13.52
N VAL A 105 -8.54 -7.15 14.35
CA VAL A 105 -8.09 -5.75 14.26
C VAL A 105 -7.24 -5.46 13.01
N ARG A 106 -6.58 -6.48 12.44
CA ARG A 106 -5.83 -6.31 11.17
C ARG A 106 -6.74 -5.99 9.98
N LEU A 107 -7.96 -6.52 9.95
CA LEU A 107 -8.91 -6.28 8.85
C LEU A 107 -9.32 -4.79 8.72
N PRO A 108 -9.79 -4.10 9.79
CA PRO A 108 -10.07 -2.67 9.72
C PRO A 108 -8.79 -1.85 9.53
N LEU A 109 -7.64 -2.27 10.07
CA LEU A 109 -6.37 -1.59 9.81
C LEU A 109 -5.99 -1.63 8.32
N GLN A 110 -6.18 -2.78 7.66
CA GLN A 110 -5.94 -2.90 6.23
C GLN A 110 -6.94 -2.06 5.42
N ALA A 111 -8.20 -1.97 5.84
CA ALA A 111 -9.18 -1.07 5.23
C ALA A 111 -8.77 0.41 5.37
N VAL A 112 -8.18 0.80 6.52
CA VAL A 112 -7.60 2.13 6.71
C VAL A 112 -6.42 2.37 5.77
N LEU A 113 -5.51 1.40 5.62
CA LEU A 113 -4.40 1.50 4.66
C LEU A 113 -4.91 1.62 3.22
N LEU A 114 -5.97 0.88 2.87
CA LEU A 114 -6.62 0.94 1.56
C LEU A 114 -7.22 2.34 1.30
N ALA A 115 -7.93 2.88 2.28
CA ALA A 115 -8.50 4.22 2.23
C ALA A 115 -7.40 5.30 2.17
N TRP A 116 -6.27 5.08 2.85
CA TRP A 116 -5.14 5.99 2.86
C TRP A 116 -4.39 5.99 1.51
N ALA A 117 -4.18 4.82 0.91
CA ALA A 117 -3.64 4.69 -0.44
C ALA A 117 -4.57 5.37 -1.46
N TRP A 118 -5.89 5.11 -1.39
CA TRP A 118 -6.90 5.76 -2.23
C TRP A 118 -6.93 7.29 -2.05
N TRP A 119 -6.70 7.80 -0.84
CA TRP A 119 -6.62 9.24 -0.62
C TRP A 119 -5.44 9.87 -1.37
N TYR A 120 -4.32 9.14 -1.52
CA TYR A 120 -3.15 9.57 -2.28
C TYR A 120 -3.22 9.31 -3.79
N THR A 121 -4.19 8.55 -4.31
CA THR A 121 -4.40 8.41 -5.77
C THR A 121 -5.02 9.67 -6.40
N LYS A 122 -5.55 10.60 -5.59
CA LYS A 122 -6.13 11.85 -6.08
C LYS A 122 -5.03 12.87 -6.44
N PRO A 123 -5.09 13.51 -7.63
CA PRO A 123 -4.15 14.55 -8.03
C PRO A 123 -4.05 15.64 -6.97
N SER A 124 -2.82 16.08 -6.69
CA SER A 124 -2.54 17.24 -5.85
C SER A 124 -3.22 18.48 -6.44
N ASP A 125 -3.80 19.35 -5.60
CA ASP A 125 -4.43 20.60 -6.04
C ASP A 125 -3.51 21.50 -6.90
N LYS A 126 -2.19 21.29 -6.84
CA LYS A 126 -1.21 21.98 -7.70
C LYS A 126 -1.34 21.63 -9.19
N GLU A 127 -1.73 20.40 -9.52
CA GLU A 127 -1.90 19.94 -10.90
C GLU A 127 -3.21 20.48 -11.51
N LYS A 128 -4.24 20.61 -10.66
CA LYS A 128 -5.43 21.41 -10.98
C LYS A 128 -5.09 22.89 -11.14
N GLN A 129 -4.27 23.48 -10.27
CA GLN A 129 -3.88 24.89 -10.41
C GLN A 129 -3.04 25.16 -11.66
N ALA A 130 -2.12 24.26 -12.04
CA ALA A 130 -1.32 24.38 -13.26
C ALA A 130 -2.17 24.26 -14.54
N SER A 131 -3.25 23.47 -14.52
CA SER A 131 -4.23 23.39 -15.63
C SER A 131 -5.28 24.50 -15.60
N LEU A 132 -5.50 25.13 -14.45
CA LEU A 132 -6.39 26.29 -14.28
C LEU A 132 -5.72 27.61 -14.65
N ILE A 133 -4.39 27.66 -14.85
CA ILE A 133 -3.77 28.80 -15.52
C ILE A 133 -4.30 28.77 -16.97
N PRO A 134 -5.18 29.70 -17.35
CA PRO A 134 -5.68 29.72 -18.71
C PRO A 134 -4.49 29.90 -19.64
N LYS A 135 -4.46 29.15 -20.75
CA LYS A 135 -3.37 29.24 -21.75
C LYS A 135 -3.10 30.67 -22.21
N SER A 136 -4.07 31.57 -22.06
CA SER A 136 -3.94 33.01 -22.30
C SER A 136 -2.91 33.73 -21.42
N LEU A 137 -2.51 33.14 -20.29
CA LEU A 137 -1.47 33.67 -19.39
C LEU A 137 -0.11 32.97 -19.56
N ILE A 138 -0.03 31.95 -20.42
CA ILE A 138 1.24 31.34 -20.83
C ILE A 138 1.87 32.30 -21.85
N PRO A 139 3.08 32.85 -21.58
CA PRO A 139 3.75 33.71 -22.55
C PRO A 139 3.93 32.95 -23.86
N LYS A 140 3.56 33.56 -24.99
CA LYS A 140 3.68 32.95 -26.33
C LYS A 140 5.10 32.49 -26.67
N GLU A 141 6.09 33.00 -25.94
CA GLU A 141 7.51 32.66 -26.04
C GLU A 141 7.84 31.24 -25.54
N LEU A 142 6.93 30.59 -24.83
CA LEU A 142 7.06 29.24 -24.25
C LEU A 142 6.19 28.19 -24.95
N GLU A 143 5.48 28.55 -26.03
CA GLU A 143 4.82 27.59 -26.93
C GLU A 143 5.84 27.11 -27.97
N TRP A 144 6.52 26.00 -27.68
CA TRP A 144 7.36 25.25 -28.62
C TRP A 144 6.58 24.11 -29.29
#